data_AF-A0A392V056-F1
#
_entry.id   AF-A0A392V056-F1
#
_cell.length_a   1.000
_cell.length_b   1.000
_cell.length_c   1.000
_cell.angle_alpha   90.00
_cell.angle_beta   90.00
_cell.angle_gamma   90.00
#
_symmetry.space_group_name_H-M   'P 1'
#
loop_
_entity.id
_entity.type
_entity.pdbx_description
1 polymer ?
#
loop_
_entity_poly.entity_id
_entity_poly.type
_entity_poly.pdbx_seq_one_letter_code
_entity_poly.pdbx_strand_id
1 'polypeptide(L)' 'VEQLAEFNKIIDDLANIDVNFEDEDKAFRLLCALPKSLENLKDALVYGKEGTITLDEVQSVMRTKELTKLRDLR' A
#
# COMPACT_ATOMS: atom_id res chain seq x y z
N VAL A 1 6.01 7.77 -3.71
CA VAL A 1 5.36 8.57 -2.65
C VAL A 1 4.07 9.24 -3.11
N GLU A 2 3.97 9.73 -4.36
CA GLU A 2 2.74 10.33 -4.88
C GLU A 2 1.54 9.38 -4.89
N GLN A 3 1.70 8.12 -5.36
CA GLN A 3 0.58 7.15 -5.39
C GLN A 3 -0.02 6.85 -4.01
N LEU A 4 0.82 6.91 -2.98
CA LEU A 4 0.43 6.64 -1.59
C LEU A 4 -0.31 7.84 -0.99
N ALA A 5 0.10 9.06 -1.35
CA ALA A 5 -0.62 10.28 -1.00
C ALA A 5 -1.97 10.37 -1.72
N GLU A 6 -2.04 10.02 -3.01
CA GLU A 6 -3.30 9.93 -3.76
C GLU A 6 -4.24 8.89 -3.16
N PHE A 7 -3.73 7.71 -2.80
CA PHE A 7 -4.53 6.69 -2.15
C PHE A 7 -5.10 7.17 -0.81
N ASN A 8 -4.27 7.75 0.07
CA ASN A 8 -4.74 8.28 1.35
C ASN A 8 -5.79 9.37 1.16
N LYS A 9 -5.61 10.25 0.17
CA LYS A 9 -6.60 11.27 -0.18
C LYS A 9 -7.95 10.66 -0.58
N ILE A 10 -7.95 9.60 -1.40
CA ILE A 10 -9.18 8.89 -1.79
C ILE A 10 -9.86 8.27 -0.56
N ILE A 11 -9.08 7.68 0.36
CA ILE A 11 -9.62 7.10 1.60
C ILE A 11 -10.22 8.21 2.49
N ASP A 12 -9.56 9.35 2.62
CA ASP A 12 -10.09 10.52 3.35
C ASP A 12 -11.37 11.06 2.70
N ASP A 13 -11.40 11.19 1.37
CA ASP A 13 -12.58 11.64 0.62
C ASP A 13 -13.76 10.68 0.81
N LEU A 14 -13.50 9.36 0.87
CA LEU A 14 -14.51 8.35 1.15
C LEU A 14 -14.97 8.39 2.62
N ALA A 15 -14.06 8.59 3.57
CA ALA A 15 -14.42 8.76 4.98
C ALA A 15 -15.29 10.02 5.19
N ASN A 16 -15.05 11.08 4.41
CA ASN A 16 -15.85 12.31 4.44
C ASN A 16 -17.32 12.11 4.03
N ILE A 17 -17.62 11.06 3.27
CA ILE A 17 -19.00 10.68 2.89
C ILE A 17 -19.54 9.52 3.73
N ASP A 18 -18.98 9.30 4.92
CA ASP A 18 -19.32 8.22 5.86
C ASP A 18 -18.97 6.80 5.35
N VAL A 19 -18.09 6.69 4.36
CA VAL A 19 -17.58 5.40 3.87
C VAL A 19 -16.23 5.12 4.51
N ASN A 20 -16.25 4.43 5.66
CA ASN A 20 -15.03 3.97 6.31
C ASN A 20 -14.71 2.51 5.92
N PHE A 21 -13.43 2.23 5.74
CA PHE A 21 -12.92 0.89 5.50
C PHE A 21 -12.10 0.41 6.71
N GLU A 22 -12.13 -0.88 7.00
CA GLU A 22 -11.23 -1.47 7.98
C GLU A 22 -9.78 -1.40 7.46
N ASP A 23 -8.81 -1.42 8.38
CA ASP A 23 -7.38 -1.33 8.01
C ASP A 23 -6.94 -2.45 7.06
N GLU A 24 -7.50 -3.65 7.22
CA GLU A 24 -7.28 -4.78 6.34
C GLU A 24 -7.79 -4.51 4.92
N ASP A 25 -9.02 -3.97 4.80
CA ASP A 25 -9.59 -3.59 3.50
C ASP A 25 -8.81 -2.46 2.82
N LYS A 26 -8.37 -1.46 3.60
CA LYS A 26 -7.54 -0.36 3.09
C LYS A 26 -6.21 -0.91 2.58
N ALA A 27 -5.56 -1.80 3.34
CA ALA A 27 -4.33 -2.45 2.93
C ALA A 27 -4.52 -3.27 1.64
N PHE A 28 -5.59 -4.06 1.55
CA PHE A 28 -5.87 -4.88 0.38
C PHE A 28 -6.18 -4.03 -0.87
N ARG A 29 -6.94 -2.94 -0.72
CA ARG A 29 -7.21 -1.99 -1.80
C ARG A 29 -5.93 -1.30 -2.28
N LEU A 30 -5.06 -0.88 -1.36
CA LEU A 30 -3.77 -0.29 -1.72
C LEU A 30 -2.91 -1.31 -2.49
N LEU A 31 -2.84 -2.56 -2.02
CA LEU A 31 -2.14 -3.66 -2.68
C LEU A 31 -2.67 -3.95 -4.09
N CYS A 32 -3.98 -3.84 -4.31
CA CYS A 32 -4.59 -3.99 -5.63
C CYS A 32 -4.37 -2.79 -6.55
N ALA A 33 -4.20 -1.59 -6.00
CA ALA A 33 -3.86 -0.38 -6.75
C ALA A 33 -2.38 -0.31 -7.17
N LEU A 34 -1.55 -1.23 -6.66
CA LEU A 34 -0.13 -1.25 -6.99
C LEU A 34 0.12 -1.56 -8.47
N PRO A 35 1.09 -0.87 -9.11
CA PRO A 35 1.54 -1.24 -10.44
C PRO A 35 2.20 -2.63 -10.42
N LYS A 36 2.15 -3.34 -11.55
CA LYS A 36 2.77 -4.66 -11.74
C LYS A 36 4.26 -4.72 -11.39
N SER A 37 4.94 -3.57 -11.42
CA SER A 37 6.36 -3.46 -11.00
C SER A 37 6.56 -3.71 -9.49
N LEU A 38 5.49 -3.74 -8.70
CA LEU A 38 5.45 -4.03 -7.27
C LEU A 38 4.64 -5.31 -6.97
N GLU A 39 4.33 -6.12 -7.98
CA GLU A 39 3.59 -7.38 -7.83
C GLU A 39 4.29 -8.33 -6.85
N ASN A 40 5.62 -8.45 -6.95
CA ASN A 40 6.44 -9.25 -6.03
C ASN A 40 6.33 -8.79 -4.56
N LEU A 41 6.06 -7.49 -4.33
CA LEU A 41 5.88 -6.92 -3.00
C LEU A 41 4.48 -7.22 -2.47
N LYS A 42 3.47 -7.20 -3.35
CA LYS A 42 2.14 -7.70 -3.03
C LYS A 42 2.18 -9.18 -2.64
N ASP A 43 2.83 -10.03 -3.42
CA ASP A 43 2.98 -11.45 -3.09
C ASP A 43 3.73 -11.65 -1.77
N ALA A 44 4.82 -10.90 -1.53
CA ALA A 44 5.56 -10.99 -0.27
C ALA A 44 4.73 -10.53 0.95
N LEU A 45 3.84 -9.56 0.80
CA LEU A 45 2.96 -9.12 1.89
C LEU A 45 1.81 -10.10 2.12
N VAL A 46 1.18 -10.59 1.05
CA VAL A 46 0.02 -11.50 1.11
C VAL A 46 0.42 -12.93 1.52
N TYR A 47 1.55 -13.43 1.02
CA TYR A 47 2.02 -14.79 1.28
C TYR A 47 3.18 -14.88 2.27
N GLY A 48 3.94 -13.80 2.47
CA GLY A 48 5.11 -13.81 3.35
C GLY A 48 4.82 -13.44 4.80
N LYS A 49 3.59 -13.00 5.13
CA LYS A 49 3.20 -12.66 6.50
C LYS A 49 2.06 -13.56 6.96
N GLU A 50 2.28 -14.27 8.08
CA GLU A 50 1.23 -15.02 8.76
C GLU A 50 0.50 -14.05 9.71
N GLY A 51 -0.64 -13.49 9.27
CA GLY A 51 -1.46 -12.56 10.07
C GLY A 51 -2.19 -11.48 9.25
N THR A 52 -2.95 -10.62 9.93
CA THR A 52 -3.68 -9.49 9.32
C THR A 52 -2.70 -8.45 8.81
N ILE A 53 -2.86 -8.04 7.54
CA ILE A 53 -2.07 -6.97 6.94
C ILE A 53 -2.71 -5.63 7.31
N THR A 54 -1.90 -4.72 7.86
CA THR A 54 -2.34 -3.35 8.18
C THR A 54 -1.89 -2.35 7.14
N LEU A 55 -2.62 -1.24 6.99
CA LEU A 55 -2.30 -0.21 6.01
C LEU A 55 -0.91 0.39 6.27
N ASP A 56 -0.57 0.65 7.53
CA ASP A 56 0.73 1.21 7.92
C ASP A 56 1.91 0.35 7.46
N GLU A 57 1.80 -0.97 7.60
CA GLU A 57 2.84 -1.90 7.15
C GLU A 57 3.02 -1.88 5.64
N VAL A 58 1.92 -1.91 4.87
CA VAL A 58 1.98 -1.81 3.41
C VAL A 58 2.66 -0.50 3.02
N GLN A 59 2.29 0.62 3.65
CA GLN A 59 2.89 1.92 3.38
C GLN A 59 4.38 1.98 3.73
N SER A 60 4.78 1.36 4.84
CA SER A 60 6.18 1.27 5.27
C SER A 60 7.02 0.50 4.25
N VAL A 61 6.56 -0.68 3.85
CA VAL A 61 7.25 -1.54 2.88
C VAL A 61 7.33 -0.87 1.49
N MET A 62 6.29 -0.15 1.08
CA MET A 62 6.30 0.65 -0.15
C MET A 62 7.36 1.76 -0.11
N ARG A 63 7.42 2.54 0.98
CA ARG A 63 8.45 3.59 1.15
C ARG A 63 9.86 3.00 1.07
N THR A 64 10.09 1.83 1.67
CA THR A 64 11.40 1.15 1.64
C THR A 64 11.76 0.68 0.22
N LYS A 65 10.82 0.09 -0.52
CA LYS A 65 11.08 -0.42 -1.88
C LYS A 65 11.23 0.67 -2.93
N GLU A 66 10.49 1.77 -2.83
CA GLU A 66 10.72 2.95 -3.68
C GLU A 66 12.13 3.52 -3.46
N LEU A 67 12.58 3.58 -2.20
CA LEU A 67 13.94 4.01 -1.86
C LEU A 67 15.04 3.08 -2.38
N THR A 68 14.82 1.76 -2.41
CA THR A 68 15.79 0.81 -2.97
C THR A 68 15.86 0.92 -4.49
N LYS A 69 14.71 0.94 -5.19
CA LYS A 69 14.68 1.13 -6.65
C LYS A 69 15.36 2.43 -7.10
N LEU A 70 15.17 3.53 -6.38
CA LEU A 70 15.84 4.81 -6.66
C LEU A 70 17.36 4.74 -6.46
N ARG A 71 17.84 3.84 -5.59
CA ARG A 71 19.27 3.63 -5.31
C ARG A 71 19.94 2.72 -6.33
N ASP A 72 19.22 1.75 -6.88
CA ASP A 72 19.70 0.83 -7.91
C ASP A 72 19.72 1.45 -9.33
N LEU A 73 19.05 2.59 -9.51
CA LEU A 73 19.03 3.39 -10.76
C LEU A 73 20.18 4.42 -10.86
N ARG A 74 21.10 4.47 -9.89
CA ARG A 74 22.21 5.44 -9.85
C ARG A 74 23.57 4.79 -10.07
#